data_AF-A0A653C797-F1
#
_entry.id   AF-A0A653C797-F1
#
_cell.length_a   1.000
_cell.length_b   1.000
_cell.length_c   1.000
_cell.angle_alpha   90.00
_cell.angle_beta   90.00
_cell.angle_gamma   90.00
#
_symmetry.space_group_name_H-M   'P 1'
#
loop_
_entity.id
_entity.type
_entity.pdbx_description
1 polymer ?
#
loop_
_entity_poly.entity_id
_entity_poly.type
_entity_poly.pdbx_seq_one_letter_code
_entity_poly.pdbx_strand_id
1 'polypeptide(L)'
;MDWGIFQLDAVRDRKDIVGSPFLVLTNFGDHALHHLFPTIDHGYLDSLYPEFYETCKEFGLQYECTTQMGLIKGQYWQLAKVKPNPNPPGHMN
;
A
#
# COMPACT_ATOMS: atom_id res chain seq x y z
N MET A 1 -11.99 3.40 14.05
CA MET A 1 -10.91 2.42 13.77
C MET A 1 -11.38 1.62 12.57
N ASP A 2 -10.79 1.84 11.40
CA ASP A 2 -11.22 1.25 10.11
C ASP A 2 -10.16 0.26 9.62
N TRP A 3 -10.58 -0.95 9.24
CA TRP A 3 -9.66 -2.02 8.82
C TRP A 3 -8.97 -1.69 7.50
N GLY A 4 -9.68 -1.09 6.54
CA GLY A 4 -9.14 -0.75 5.22
C GLY A 4 -8.07 0.32 5.34
N ILE A 5 -8.31 1.35 6.15
CA ILE A 5 -7.30 2.39 6.44
C ILE A 5 -6.02 1.76 7.00
N PHE A 6 -6.12 0.81 7.93
CA PHE A 6 -4.93 0.14 8.46
C PHE A 6 -4.22 -0.78 7.49
N GLN A 7 -4.93 -1.42 6.57
CA GLN A 7 -4.27 -2.13 5.47
C GLN A 7 -3.42 -1.14 4.68
N LEU A 8 -3.99 0.03 4.34
CA LEU A 8 -3.28 1.07 3.60
C LEU A 8 -2.16 1.71 4.40
N ASP A 9 -2.22 1.80 5.73
CA ASP A 9 -1.08 2.29 6.53
C ASP A 9 0.06 1.27 6.63
N ALA A 10 -0.25 -0.02 6.61
CA ALA A 10 0.73 -1.09 6.73
C ALA A 10 1.52 -1.33 5.44
N VAL A 11 0.95 -1.03 4.28
CA VAL A 11 1.53 -1.35 2.97
C VAL A 11 1.70 -0.12 2.09
N ARG A 12 2.64 -0.19 1.15
CA ARG A 12 2.86 0.83 0.12
C ARG A 12 3.19 0.15 -1.20
N ASP A 13 2.44 0.52 -2.24
CA ASP A 13 2.77 0.10 -3.60
C ASP A 13 4.00 0.84 -4.12
N ARG A 14 4.59 0.24 -5.16
CA ARG A 14 5.88 0.67 -5.72
C ARG A 14 5.65 1.14 -7.16
N LYS A 15 5.86 2.43 -7.41
CA LYS A 15 5.62 3.06 -8.72
C LYS A 15 6.51 2.53 -9.84
N ASP A 16 7.62 1.89 -9.49
CA ASP A 16 8.55 1.19 -10.36
C ASP A 16 8.16 -0.28 -10.61
N ILE A 17 7.04 -0.75 -10.05
CA ILE A 17 6.53 -2.13 -10.18
C ILE A 17 5.10 -2.16 -10.72
N VAL A 18 4.21 -1.34 -10.17
CA VAL A 18 2.80 -1.28 -10.59
C VAL A 18 2.70 -0.97 -12.10
N GLY A 19 1.73 -1.61 -12.77
CA GLY A 19 1.51 -1.48 -14.22
C GLY A 19 2.36 -2.42 -15.09
N SER A 20 3.30 -3.18 -14.51
CA SER A 20 4.00 -4.27 -15.20
C SER A 20 3.54 -5.64 -14.65
N PRO A 21 2.74 -6.42 -15.39
CA PRO A 21 2.25 -7.71 -14.91
C PRO A 21 3.36 -8.67 -14.47
N PHE A 22 4.48 -8.68 -15.19
CA PHE A 22 5.65 -9.50 -14.83
C PHE A 22 6.27 -9.07 -13.49
N LEU A 23 6.47 -7.78 -13.27
CA LEU A 23 7.06 -7.28 -12.03
C LEU A 23 6.07 -7.41 -10.87
N VAL A 24 4.78 -7.16 -11.09
CA VAL A 24 3.72 -7.39 -10.11
C VAL A 24 3.71 -8.83 -9.64
N LEU A 25 3.73 -9.79 -10.55
CA LEU A 25 3.72 -11.22 -10.22
C LEU A 25 4.96 -11.67 -9.44
N THR A 26 6.13 -11.17 -9.82
CA THR A 26 7.40 -11.60 -9.21
C THR A 26 7.78 -10.83 -7.95
N ASN A 27 7.19 -9.65 -7.71
CA ASN A 27 7.52 -8.78 -6.58
C ASN A 27 6.31 -8.42 -5.71
N PHE A 28 5.15 -9.04 -5.90
CA PHE A 28 3.90 -8.73 -5.18
C PHE A 28 3.54 -7.24 -5.25
N GLY A 29 3.37 -6.74 -6.48
CA GLY A 29 3.30 -5.31 -6.82
C GLY A 29 2.03 -4.56 -6.41
N ASP A 30 0.86 -5.12 -6.72
CA ASP A 30 -0.46 -4.57 -6.36
C ASP A 30 -0.81 -4.92 -4.91
N HIS A 31 0.05 -4.47 -3.99
CA HIS A 31 0.11 -4.95 -2.63
C HIS A 31 -1.05 -4.41 -1.79
N ALA A 32 -1.43 -3.15 -2.00
CA ALA A 32 -2.60 -2.55 -1.36
C ALA A 32 -3.89 -3.31 -1.72
N LEU A 33 -4.12 -3.53 -3.02
CA LEU A 33 -5.28 -4.27 -3.50
C LEU A 33 -5.25 -5.74 -3.10
N HIS A 34 -4.07 -6.37 -3.05
CA HIS A 34 -3.93 -7.73 -2.53
C HIS A 34 -4.34 -7.83 -1.05
N HIS A 35 -3.95 -6.87 -0.21
CA HIS A 35 -4.36 -6.86 1.20
C HIS A 35 -5.85 -6.60 1.39
N LEU A 36 -6.46 -5.77 0.54
CA LEU A 36 -7.90 -5.51 0.57
C LEU A 36 -8.73 -6.69 0.01
N PHE A 37 -8.20 -7.38 -1.00
CA PHE A 37 -8.87 -8.46 -1.72
C PHE A 37 -7.96 -9.69 -1.91
N PRO A 38 -7.56 -10.38 -0.83
CA PRO A 38 -6.51 -11.42 -0.88
C PRO A 38 -6.90 -12.67 -1.67
N THR A 39 -8.18 -12.83 -2.00
CA THR A 39 -8.70 -13.96 -2.77
C THR A 39 -8.85 -13.68 -4.26
N ILE A 40 -8.69 -12.42 -4.69
CA ILE A 40 -8.71 -12.07 -6.11
C ILE A 40 -7.32 -12.34 -6.68
N ASP A 41 -7.28 -13.02 -7.82
CA ASP A 41 -6.02 -13.32 -8.51
C ASP A 41 -5.31 -12.02 -8.96
N HIS A 42 -3.98 -12.01 -8.83
CA HIS A 42 -3.16 -10.83 -9.14
C HIS A 42 -3.39 -10.30 -10.56
N GLY A 43 -3.72 -11.16 -11.53
CA GLY A 43 -4.01 -10.75 -12.90
C GLY A 43 -5.27 -9.89 -13.05
N TYR A 44 -6.14 -9.85 -12.03
CA TYR A 44 -7.36 -9.05 -12.04
C TYR A 44 -7.31 -7.82 -11.14
N LEU A 45 -6.34 -7.72 -10.21
CA LEU A 45 -6.29 -6.62 -9.25
C LEU A 45 -6.18 -5.25 -9.93
N ASP A 46 -5.40 -5.13 -11.01
CA ASP A 46 -5.22 -3.87 -11.74
C ASP A 46 -6.55 -3.23 -12.20
N SER A 47 -7.56 -4.06 -12.49
CA SER A 47 -8.89 -3.59 -12.89
C SER A 47 -9.66 -2.86 -11.79
N LEU A 48 -9.25 -2.99 -10.52
CA LEU A 48 -9.91 -2.40 -9.35
C LEU A 48 -9.34 -1.03 -8.95
N TYR A 49 -8.23 -0.59 -9.54
CA TYR A 49 -7.63 0.70 -9.20
C TYR A 49 -8.57 1.89 -9.38
N PRO A 50 -9.42 1.98 -10.43
CA PRO A 50 -10.36 3.09 -10.58
C PRO A 50 -11.30 3.24 -9.37
N GLU A 51 -11.97 2.16 -8.98
CA GLU A 51 -12.89 2.13 -7.83
C GLU A 51 -12.15 2.34 -6.51
N PHE A 52 -10.95 1.78 -6.39
CA PHE A 52 -10.09 1.97 -5.23
C PHE A 52 -9.70 3.44 -5.03
N TYR A 53 -9.33 4.15 -6.10
CA TYR A 53 -8.98 5.57 -6.01
C TYR A 53 -10.18 6.44 -5.67
N GLU A 54 -11.36 6.16 -6.22
CA GLU A 54 -12.59 6.86 -5.82
C GLU A 54 -12.91 6.60 -4.35
N THR A 55 -12.80 5.35 -3.88
CA THR A 55 -13.00 4.99 -2.47
C THR A 55 -12.00 5.73 -1.57
N CYS A 56 -10.71 5.81 -1.95
CA CYS A 56 -9.72 6.58 -1.21
C CYS A 56 -10.14 8.06 -1.07
N LYS A 57 -10.66 8.67 -2.14
CA LYS A 57 -11.16 10.06 -2.12
C LYS A 57 -12.36 10.23 -1.19
N GLU A 58 -13.32 9.29 -1.21
CA GLU A 58 -14.49 9.30 -0.33
C GLU A 58 -14.10 9.28 1.16
N PHE A 59 -13.02 8.58 1.50
CA PHE A 59 -12.48 8.51 2.85
C PHE A 59 -11.47 9.64 3.16
N GLY A 60 -11.24 10.58 2.24
CA GLY A 60 -10.28 11.67 2.40
C GLY A 60 -8.83 11.19 2.48
N LEU A 61 -8.52 10.00 1.95
CA LEU A 61 -7.19 9.41 1.95
C LEU A 61 -6.39 9.87 0.74
N GLN A 62 -5.13 10.18 0.96
CA GLN A 62 -4.15 10.36 -0.12
C GLN A 62 -3.42 9.04 -0.33
N TYR A 63 -3.72 8.38 -1.46
CA TYR A 63 -3.01 7.17 -1.84
C TYR A 63 -1.66 7.51 -2.48
N GLU A 64 -0.58 7.10 -1.82
CA GLU A 64 0.79 7.39 -2.27
C GLU A 64 1.60 6.11 -2.51
N CYS A 65 2.29 6.08 -3.65
CA CYS A 65 3.26 5.04 -3.97
C CYS A 65 4.69 5.48 -3.61
N THR A 66 5.53 4.51 -3.26
CA THR A 66 6.97 4.69 -3.07
C THR A 66 7.78 4.06 -4.21
N THR A 67 9.10 3.99 -4.10
CA THR A 67 9.95 3.17 -4.98
C THR A 67 10.38 1.89 -4.29
N GLN A 68 10.85 0.88 -5.02
CA GLN A 68 11.40 -0.34 -4.41
C GLN A 68 12.54 -0.03 -3.41
N MET A 69 13.42 0.90 -3.76
CA MET A 69 14.48 1.36 -2.85
C MET A 69 13.94 2.14 -1.65
N GLY A 70 12.89 2.95 -1.85
CA GLY A 70 12.20 3.65 -0.77
C GLY A 70 11.59 2.67 0.24
N LEU A 71 10.93 1.61 -0.25
CA LEU A 71 10.35 0.56 0.57
C LEU A 71 11.42 -0.18 1.39
N ILE A 72 12.50 -0.63 0.75
CA ILE A 72 13.60 -1.34 1.42
C ILE A 72 14.19 -0.47 2.54
N LYS A 73 14.52 0.79 2.24
CA LYS A 73 15.03 1.74 3.24
C LYS A 73 14.04 1.92 4.40
N GLY A 74 12.76 2.11 4.09
CA GLY A 74 11.69 2.27 5.08
C GLY A 74 11.55 1.07 6.02
N GLN A 75 11.63 -0.16 5.48
CA GLN A 75 11.57 -1.39 6.26
C GLN A 75 12.71 -1.47 7.27
N TYR A 76 13.96 -1.27 6.84
CA TYR A 76 15.12 -1.30 7.75
C TYR A 76 15.06 -0.17 8.77
N TRP A 77 14.59 1.02 8.39
CA TRP A 77 14.36 2.11 9.33
C TRP A 77 13.31 1.78 10.38
N GLN A 78 12.22 1.09 10.02
CA GLN A 78 11.25 0.65 11.02
C GLN A 78 11.83 -0.38 12.00
N LEU A 79 12.60 -1.36 11.50
CA LEU A 79 13.27 -2.35 12.34
C LEU A 79 14.30 -1.72 13.30
N ALA A 80 14.94 -0.63 12.89
CA ALA A 80 15.93 0.08 13.71
C ALA A 80 15.30 0.96 14.81
N LYS A 81 13.97 1.17 14.82
CA LYS A 81 13.34 2.02 15.84
C LYS A 81 13.34 1.33 17.20
N VAL A 82 13.84 2.05 18.20
CA VAL A 82 13.79 1.63 19.62
C VAL A 82 12.70 2.34 20.43
N LYS A 83 11.99 3.28 19.80
CA LYS A 83 10.86 4.01 20.38
C LYS A 83 9.69 4.04 19.39
N PRO A 84 8.44 3.96 19.86
CA PRO A 84 7.26 4.10 18.99
C PRO A 84 7.23 5.46 18.28
N ASN A 85 6.58 5.52 17.12
CA ASN A 85 6.27 6.78 16.46
C ASN A 85 5.12 7.47 17.22
N PRO A 86 5.31 8.67 17.81
CA PRO A 86 4.23 9.37 18.51
C PRO A 86 3.14 9.87 17.56
N ASN A 87 3.45 10.05 16.27
CA ASN A 87 2.53 10.53 15.24
C ASN A 87 2.52 9.54 14.05
N PRO A 88 1.91 8.34 14.19
CA PRO A 88 1.78 7.44 13.07
C PRO A 88 0.87 8.03 11.98
N PRO A 89 1.09 7.69 10.69
CA PRO A 89 0.12 7.99 9.63
C PRO A 89 -1.26 7.43 10.00
N GLY A 90 -2.34 8.09 9.56
CA GLY A 90 -3.72 7.65 9.85
C GLY A 90 -4.26 8.03 11.23
N HIS A 91 -3.43 8.56 12.14
CA HIS A 91 -3.87 9.17 13.39
C HIS A 91 -4.33 10.61 13.12
N MET A 92 -5.55 10.78 12.61
CA MET A 92 -6.20 12.09 12.62
C MET A 92 -6.64 12.42 14.06
N ASN A 93 -6.34 13.64 14.50
CA ASN A 93 -6.99 14.24 15.68
C ASN A 93 -8.48 14.48 15.41
#